data_AF-A0A3A1NA84-F1
#
_entry.id   AF-A0A3A1NA84-F1
#
_cell.length_a   1.000
_cell.length_b   1.000
_cell.length_c   1.000
_cell.angle_alpha   90.00
_cell.angle_beta   90.00
_cell.angle_gamma   90.00
#
_symmetry.space_group_name_H-M   'P 1'
#
loop_
_entity.id
_entity.type
_entity.pdbx_description
1 polymer ?
#
loop_
_entity_poly.entity_id
_entity_poly.type
_entity_poly.pdbx_seq_one_letter_code
_entity_poly.pdbx_strand_id
1 'polypeptide(L)'
;MSISQIDAFEHYYGVQLPECYKSFLLHIGSGGRSYLNSGDGPFFGIYPFGENLDDLIHNNVEKHLKKECTLHPHITETQWDELTNPFYEEDISDEDYEELNGTLYGGILPLGSQGCSFIHALVLNGPYRGMVVNLDRGELSSPQFSKDQNFLDWYERWLDEIISGKLITTSPSWVGYPKK
;
A
#
# COMPACT_ATOMS: atom_id res chain seq x y z
N MET A 1 -17.25 3.17 -9.87
CA MET A 1 -17.33 3.57 -8.45
C MET A 1 -18.33 4.72 -8.31
N SER A 2 -18.97 4.87 -7.15
CA SER A 2 -19.82 6.02 -6.85
C SER A 2 -19.41 6.68 -5.54
N ILE A 3 -19.77 7.96 -5.36
CA ILE A 3 -19.50 8.71 -4.13
C ILE A 3 -20.09 7.97 -2.93
N SER A 4 -21.33 7.47 -3.02
CA SER A 4 -21.97 6.74 -1.92
C SER A 4 -21.25 5.45 -1.51
N GLN A 5 -20.58 4.77 -2.45
CA GLN A 5 -19.76 3.59 -2.11
C GLN A 5 -18.49 3.99 -1.36
N ILE A 6 -17.87 5.11 -1.75
CA ILE A 6 -16.70 5.67 -1.06
C ILE A 6 -17.09 6.14 0.34
N ASP A 7 -18.17 6.89 0.47
CA ASP A 7 -18.68 7.39 1.76
C ASP A 7 -19.00 6.23 2.71
N ALA A 8 -19.61 5.16 2.19
CA ALA A 8 -19.91 3.96 2.98
C ALA A 8 -18.63 3.27 3.48
N PHE A 9 -17.60 3.17 2.64
CA PHE A 9 -16.31 2.62 3.04
C PHE A 9 -15.63 3.49 4.10
N GLU A 10 -15.55 4.79 3.88
CA GLU A 10 -14.99 5.76 4.82
C GLU A 10 -15.70 5.70 6.18
N HIS A 11 -17.04 5.62 6.17
CA HIS A 11 -17.84 5.47 7.37
C HIS A 11 -17.59 4.15 8.10
N TYR A 12 -17.60 3.03 7.37
CA TYR A 12 -17.42 1.69 7.95
C TYR A 12 -16.05 1.54 8.60
N TYR A 13 -14.98 1.93 7.89
CA TYR A 13 -13.62 1.80 8.39
C TYR A 13 -13.17 2.97 9.27
N GLY A 14 -13.97 4.03 9.40
CA GLY A 14 -13.60 5.22 10.18
C GLY A 14 -12.38 5.95 9.62
N VAL A 15 -12.23 5.96 8.29
CA VAL A 15 -11.12 6.61 7.58
C VAL A 15 -11.65 7.71 6.67
N GLN A 16 -10.74 8.57 6.23
CA GLN A 16 -10.98 9.40 5.05
C GLN A 16 -9.97 8.98 3.99
N LEU A 17 -10.35 8.86 2.73
CA LEU A 17 -9.44 8.59 1.63
C LEU A 17 -8.77 9.88 1.15
N PRO A 18 -7.48 9.84 0.76
CA PRO A 18 -6.83 10.96 0.10
C PRO A 18 -7.64 11.42 -1.13
N GLU A 19 -7.77 12.74 -1.33
CA GLU A 19 -8.60 13.29 -2.42
C GLU A 19 -8.14 12.83 -3.81
N CYS A 20 -6.82 12.69 -3.98
CA CYS A 20 -6.22 12.14 -5.20
C CYS A 20 -6.68 10.70 -5.48
N TYR A 21 -6.76 9.84 -4.45
CA TYR A 21 -7.21 8.47 -4.58
C TYR A 21 -8.73 8.40 -4.83
N LYS A 22 -9.54 9.22 -4.16
CA LYS A 22 -10.98 9.34 -4.48
C LYS A 22 -11.21 9.74 -5.93
N SER A 23 -10.45 10.71 -6.42
CA SER A 23 -10.53 11.16 -7.82
C SER A 23 -10.21 10.03 -8.80
N PHE A 24 -9.17 9.23 -8.52
CA PHE A 24 -8.86 8.03 -9.30
C PHE A 24 -10.02 7.03 -9.32
N LEU A 25 -10.58 6.70 -8.15
CA LEU A 25 -11.68 5.74 -8.02
C LEU A 25 -12.92 6.17 -8.80
N LEU A 26 -13.25 7.47 -8.78
CA LEU A 26 -14.43 8.03 -9.44
C LEU A 26 -14.29 8.14 -10.95
N HIS A 27 -13.09 8.46 -11.45
CA HIS A 27 -12.90 8.85 -12.85
C HIS A 27 -12.13 7.85 -13.70
N ILE A 28 -11.26 7.04 -13.11
CA ILE A 28 -10.44 6.06 -13.83
C ILE A 28 -11.05 4.67 -13.68
N GLY A 29 -11.15 4.18 -12.45
CA GLY A 29 -11.72 2.86 -12.21
C GLY A 29 -11.23 2.22 -10.92
N SER A 30 -11.71 1.01 -10.69
CA SER A 30 -11.42 0.24 -9.49
C SER A 30 -11.51 -1.24 -9.84
N GLY A 31 -10.35 -1.88 -9.98
CA GLY A 31 -10.24 -3.25 -10.49
C GLY A 31 -10.28 -3.34 -12.02
N GLY A 32 -10.16 -4.56 -12.51
CA GLY A 32 -9.97 -4.92 -13.91
C GLY A 32 -9.93 -6.44 -14.10
N ARG A 33 -9.18 -6.90 -15.10
CA ARG A 33 -9.10 -8.32 -15.51
C ARG A 33 -7.74 -8.96 -15.22
N SER A 34 -6.86 -8.23 -14.54
CA SER A 34 -5.53 -8.73 -14.17
C SER A 34 -5.63 -9.67 -12.96
N TYR A 35 -4.48 -10.09 -12.44
CA TYR A 35 -4.33 -10.86 -11.20
C TYR A 35 -5.18 -10.26 -10.07
N LEU A 36 -5.93 -11.11 -9.34
CA LEU A 36 -6.88 -10.70 -8.30
C LEU A 36 -7.88 -9.62 -8.73
N ASN A 37 -8.33 -9.69 -9.99
CA ASN A 37 -9.22 -8.68 -10.60
C ASN A 37 -8.63 -7.26 -10.56
N SER A 38 -7.31 -7.12 -10.55
CA SER A 38 -6.67 -5.81 -10.50
C SER A 38 -6.89 -5.02 -11.79
N GLY A 39 -6.98 -3.70 -11.64
CA GLY A 39 -7.03 -2.71 -12.71
C GLY A 39 -5.64 -2.41 -13.25
N ASP A 40 -5.59 -1.54 -14.26
CA ASP A 40 -4.33 -1.08 -14.85
C ASP A 40 -3.48 -0.38 -13.80
N GLY A 41 -2.20 -0.74 -13.76
CA GLY A 41 -1.24 -0.24 -12.80
C GLY A 41 0.11 -0.95 -12.93
N PRO A 42 1.12 -0.52 -12.16
CA PRO A 42 2.41 -1.17 -12.16
C PRO A 42 2.31 -2.63 -11.69
N PHE A 43 3.24 -3.47 -12.17
CA PHE A 43 3.31 -4.90 -11.87
C PHE A 43 1.99 -5.65 -12.12
N PHE A 44 1.36 -6.20 -11.07
CA PHE A 44 0.13 -6.96 -11.19
C PHE A 44 -1.13 -6.09 -11.21
N GLY A 45 -0.98 -4.77 -11.08
CA GLY A 45 -2.06 -3.80 -11.15
C GLY A 45 -2.51 -3.28 -9.79
N ILE A 46 -3.56 -2.45 -9.81
CA ILE A 46 -4.19 -1.90 -8.60
C ILE A 46 -5.40 -2.74 -8.22
N TYR A 47 -5.47 -3.20 -6.97
CA TYR A 47 -6.57 -3.99 -6.43
C TYR A 47 -7.92 -3.28 -6.59
N PRO A 48 -9.01 -4.04 -6.74
CA PRO A 48 -10.35 -3.49 -6.59
C PRO A 48 -10.52 -2.81 -5.22
N PHE A 49 -11.28 -1.73 -5.21
CA PHE A 49 -11.51 -0.94 -4.00
C PHE A 49 -12.35 -1.74 -3.02
N GLY A 50 -11.88 -1.80 -1.77
CA GLY A 50 -12.51 -2.58 -0.72
C GLY A 50 -12.18 -4.08 -0.76
N GLU A 51 -11.30 -4.52 -1.66
CA GLU A 51 -10.83 -5.90 -1.71
C GLU A 51 -9.37 -6.01 -1.28
N ASN A 52 -8.95 -7.20 -0.83
CA ASN A 52 -7.58 -7.50 -0.37
C ASN A 52 -7.07 -6.56 0.73
N LEU A 53 -7.95 -6.06 1.59
CA LEU A 53 -7.60 -5.15 2.69
C LEU A 53 -6.77 -5.85 3.78
N ASP A 54 -6.87 -7.17 3.85
CA ASP A 54 -6.17 -8.08 4.74
C ASP A 54 -4.78 -8.51 4.23
N ASP A 55 -4.35 -8.02 3.05
CA ASP A 55 -3.06 -8.38 2.43
C ASP A 55 -1.83 -7.78 3.17
N LEU A 56 -2.07 -6.95 4.19
CA LEU A 56 -1.07 -6.45 5.13
C LEU A 56 -1.52 -6.61 6.58
N ILE A 57 -2.79 -6.28 6.86
CA ILE A 57 -3.38 -6.40 8.20
C ILE A 57 -4.10 -7.75 8.30
N HIS A 58 -3.47 -8.76 8.90
CA HIS A 58 -3.97 -10.14 8.84
C HIS A 58 -5.30 -10.37 9.57
N ASN A 59 -5.61 -9.56 10.60
CA ASN A 59 -6.88 -9.62 11.31
C ASN A 59 -7.33 -8.24 11.78
N ASN A 60 -8.63 -8.08 12.07
CA ASN A 60 -9.20 -6.85 12.62
C ASN A 60 -8.95 -5.59 11.76
N VAL A 61 -9.02 -5.71 10.43
CA VAL A 61 -8.82 -4.59 9.48
C VAL A 61 -9.58 -3.32 9.90
N GLU A 62 -10.86 -3.44 10.29
CA GLU A 62 -11.69 -2.32 10.77
C GLU A 62 -11.09 -1.58 11.97
N LYS A 63 -10.46 -2.31 12.90
CA LYS A 63 -9.80 -1.75 14.08
C LYS A 63 -8.52 -1.00 13.71
N HIS A 64 -7.74 -1.54 12.77
CA HIS A 64 -6.38 -1.09 12.48
C HIS A 64 -6.28 -0.06 11.35
N LEU A 65 -7.19 -0.11 10.36
CA LEU A 65 -7.13 0.79 9.20
C LEU A 65 -7.34 2.27 9.57
N LYS A 66 -8.05 2.55 10.67
CA LYS A 66 -8.23 3.92 11.22
C LYS A 66 -7.08 4.41 12.09
N LYS A 67 -6.11 3.57 12.44
CA LYS A 67 -4.94 4.00 13.20
C LYS A 67 -4.12 5.00 12.38
N GLU A 68 -3.31 5.79 13.07
CA GLU A 68 -2.30 6.64 12.43
C GLU A 68 -1.18 5.77 11.87
N CYS A 69 -0.70 6.07 10.66
CA CYS A 69 0.44 5.36 10.07
C CYS A 69 1.72 5.72 10.82
N THR A 70 2.38 4.71 11.38
CA THR A 70 3.66 4.85 12.07
C THR A 70 4.86 4.84 11.11
N LEU A 71 4.68 4.29 9.90
CA LEU A 71 5.74 4.26 8.89
C LEU A 71 6.01 5.64 8.32
N HIS A 72 7.28 5.96 8.07
CA HIS A 72 7.70 7.23 7.49
C HIS A 72 8.98 7.09 6.62
N PRO A 73 9.26 8.04 5.71
CA PRO A 73 10.39 7.95 4.77
C PRO A 73 11.80 7.99 5.38
N HIS A 74 11.90 8.14 6.70
CA HIS A 74 13.16 8.33 7.42
C HIS A 74 13.42 7.22 8.45
N ILE A 75 12.70 6.10 8.34
CA ILE A 75 12.98 4.91 9.16
C ILE A 75 14.36 4.39 8.77
N THR A 76 15.25 4.35 9.76
CA THR A 76 16.57 3.72 9.63
C THR A 76 16.45 2.19 9.71
N GLU A 77 17.46 1.46 9.25
CA GLU A 77 17.50 0.00 9.37
C GLU A 77 17.34 -0.46 10.83
N THR A 78 18.03 0.19 11.77
CA THR A 78 17.90 -0.13 13.21
C THR A 78 16.49 0.09 13.74
N GLN A 79 15.85 1.21 13.37
CA GLN A 79 14.45 1.45 13.78
C GLN A 79 13.50 0.44 13.14
N TRP A 80 13.78 0.01 11.91
CA TRP A 80 12.99 -1.03 11.24
C TRP A 80 13.12 -2.36 11.99
N ASP A 81 14.35 -2.77 12.31
CA ASP A 81 14.61 -3.98 13.11
C ASP A 81 13.92 -3.90 14.48
N GLU A 82 13.93 -2.75 15.16
CA GLU A 82 13.21 -2.57 16.42
C GLU A 82 11.69 -2.75 16.28
N LEU A 83 11.12 -2.34 15.14
CA LEU A 83 9.70 -2.50 14.85
C LEU A 83 9.33 -3.94 14.47
N THR A 84 10.26 -4.71 13.88
CA THR A 84 9.95 -6.00 13.26
C THR A 84 10.51 -7.22 13.99
N ASN A 85 11.60 -7.07 14.76
CA ASN A 85 12.15 -8.14 15.60
C ASN A 85 11.11 -8.81 16.52
N PRO A 86 10.15 -8.07 17.11
CA PRO A 86 9.10 -8.70 17.92
C PRO A 86 8.27 -9.77 17.20
N PHE A 87 8.14 -9.73 15.87
CA PHE A 87 7.42 -10.77 15.12
C PHE A 87 8.11 -12.14 15.15
N TYR A 88 9.39 -12.18 15.50
CA TYR A 88 10.25 -13.36 15.43
C TYR A 88 10.57 -13.94 16.82
N GLU A 89 9.89 -13.47 17.87
CA GLU A 89 10.01 -14.05 19.21
C GLU A 89 9.44 -15.49 19.23
N GLU A 90 10.15 -16.44 19.86
CA GLU A 90 9.82 -17.88 19.79
C GLU A 90 8.43 -18.23 20.35
N ASP A 91 7.94 -17.46 21.33
CA ASP A 91 6.71 -17.74 22.08
C ASP A 91 5.63 -16.65 21.87
N ILE A 92 5.68 -15.90 20.76
CA ILE A 92 4.64 -14.92 20.46
C ILE A 92 3.27 -15.60 20.25
N SER A 93 2.24 -15.08 20.91
CA SER A 93 0.87 -15.57 20.71
C SER A 93 0.29 -15.04 19.40
N ASP A 94 -0.68 -15.77 18.81
CA ASP A 94 -1.38 -15.31 17.61
C ASP A 94 -2.03 -13.92 17.83
N GLU A 95 -2.60 -13.67 19.01
CA GLU A 95 -3.22 -12.39 19.36
C GLU A 95 -2.20 -11.24 19.43
N ASP A 96 -1.02 -11.49 20.03
CA ASP A 96 0.05 -10.49 20.10
C ASP A 96 0.64 -10.21 18.71
N TYR A 97 0.82 -11.26 17.89
CA TYR A 97 1.27 -11.13 16.51
C TYR A 97 0.29 -10.28 15.69
N GLU A 98 -1.01 -10.55 15.79
CA GLU A 98 -2.05 -9.78 15.11
C GLU A 98 -2.08 -8.31 15.55
N GLU A 99 -1.91 -8.01 16.85
CA GLU A 99 -1.87 -6.64 17.33
C GLU A 99 -0.61 -5.90 16.87
N LEU A 100 0.55 -6.56 16.87
CA LEU A 100 1.80 -6.01 16.33
C LEU A 100 1.67 -5.73 14.83
N ASN A 101 1.17 -6.69 14.05
CA ASN A 101 0.96 -6.59 12.60
C ASN A 101 0.01 -5.42 12.28
N GLY A 102 -1.14 -5.38 12.94
CA GLY A 102 -2.10 -4.30 12.78
C GLY A 102 -1.64 -2.95 13.33
N THR A 103 -0.61 -2.91 14.18
CA THR A 103 0.01 -1.65 14.63
C THR A 103 1.08 -1.17 13.65
N LEU A 104 1.87 -2.08 13.08
CA LEU A 104 2.87 -1.76 12.08
C LEU A 104 2.24 -1.22 10.79
N TYR A 105 1.17 -1.89 10.31
CA TYR A 105 0.50 -1.55 9.05
C TYR A 105 -0.79 -0.73 9.24
N GLY A 106 -1.05 -0.25 10.46
CA GLY A 106 -2.21 0.58 10.75
C GLY A 106 -2.22 1.86 9.91
N GLY A 107 -3.40 2.26 9.43
CA GLY A 107 -3.52 3.47 8.61
C GLY A 107 -2.99 3.36 7.18
N ILE A 108 -2.69 2.14 6.71
CA ILE A 108 -2.16 1.88 5.36
C ILE A 108 -3.15 0.99 4.59
N LEU A 109 -3.45 1.38 3.34
CA LEU A 109 -4.33 0.64 2.44
C LEU A 109 -3.51 -0.12 1.40
N PRO A 110 -3.58 -1.46 1.34
CA PRO A 110 -3.01 -2.24 0.24
C PRO A 110 -3.51 -1.76 -1.13
N LEU A 111 -2.58 -1.49 -2.06
CA LEU A 111 -2.91 -1.07 -3.43
C LEU A 111 -2.72 -2.17 -4.46
N GLY A 112 -1.75 -3.07 -4.30
CA GLY A 112 -1.49 -4.11 -5.29
C GLY A 112 -0.14 -4.80 -5.12
N SER A 113 -0.05 -6.06 -5.53
CA SER A 113 1.19 -6.83 -5.44
C SER A 113 2.20 -6.45 -6.54
N GLN A 114 3.47 -6.41 -6.17
CA GLN A 114 4.60 -6.32 -7.09
C GLN A 114 5.15 -7.70 -7.49
N GLY A 115 4.59 -8.77 -6.92
CA GLY A 115 5.14 -10.13 -6.96
C GLY A 115 6.00 -10.46 -5.74
N CYS A 116 6.27 -11.75 -5.54
CA CYS A 116 6.93 -12.26 -4.33
C CYS A 116 6.24 -11.73 -3.06
N SER A 117 7.00 -11.18 -2.10
CA SER A 117 6.49 -10.57 -0.88
C SER A 117 6.24 -9.07 -1.00
N PHE A 118 6.49 -8.45 -2.16
CA PHE A 118 6.41 -7.00 -2.32
C PHE A 118 5.00 -6.50 -2.67
N ILE A 119 4.64 -5.37 -2.09
CA ILE A 119 3.33 -4.73 -2.28
C ILE A 119 3.44 -3.21 -2.34
N HIS A 120 2.60 -2.57 -3.14
CA HIS A 120 2.33 -1.13 -3.07
C HIS A 120 1.21 -0.89 -2.06
N ALA A 121 1.33 0.16 -1.25
CA ALA A 121 0.29 0.56 -0.34
C ALA A 121 0.17 2.09 -0.24
N LEU A 122 -1.00 2.57 0.15
CA LEU A 122 -1.35 3.98 0.27
C LEU A 122 -1.46 4.36 1.74
N VAL A 123 -0.74 5.40 2.15
CA VAL A 123 -0.91 5.96 3.50
C VAL A 123 -2.25 6.69 3.57
N LEU A 124 -3.15 6.22 4.43
CA LEU A 124 -4.43 6.88 4.69
C LEU A 124 -4.29 7.93 5.79
N ASN A 125 -3.70 7.61 6.93
CA ASN A 125 -3.72 8.49 8.10
C ASN A 125 -2.31 8.92 8.53
N GLY A 126 -2.18 10.14 9.03
CA GLY A 126 -0.90 10.69 9.53
C GLY A 126 -0.21 11.67 8.56
N PRO A 127 1.03 12.08 8.86
CA PRO A 127 1.72 13.18 8.16
C PRO A 127 2.02 12.91 6.68
N TYR A 128 2.14 11.65 6.29
CA TYR A 128 2.46 11.21 4.93
C TYR A 128 1.23 10.74 4.14
N ARG A 129 0.04 11.13 4.59
CA ARG A 129 -1.24 10.82 3.95
C ARG A 129 -1.21 11.11 2.45
N GLY A 130 -1.68 10.14 1.66
CA GLY A 130 -1.73 10.22 0.21
C GLY A 130 -0.49 9.71 -0.50
N MET A 131 0.63 9.51 0.20
CA MET A 131 1.85 8.94 -0.38
C MET A 131 1.73 7.43 -0.58
N VAL A 132 2.38 6.93 -1.62
CA VAL A 132 2.54 5.49 -1.88
C VAL A 132 3.84 5.00 -1.24
N VAL A 133 3.75 3.86 -0.56
CA VAL A 133 4.89 3.16 0.06
C VAL A 133 4.98 1.74 -0.50
N ASN A 134 6.20 1.31 -0.80
CA ASN A 134 6.51 -0.06 -1.16
C ASN A 134 6.95 -0.82 0.09
N LEU A 135 6.34 -1.96 0.34
CA LEU A 135 6.54 -2.78 1.53
C LEU A 135 6.95 -4.19 1.13
N ASP A 136 7.72 -4.83 2.00
CA ASP A 136 8.00 -6.26 1.98
C ASP A 136 7.17 -6.93 3.09
N ARG A 137 6.29 -7.86 2.71
CA ARG A 137 5.47 -8.67 3.63
C ARG A 137 6.26 -9.65 4.50
N GLY A 138 7.54 -9.88 4.17
CA GLY A 138 8.43 -10.66 5.03
C GLY A 138 9.28 -9.76 5.93
N GLU A 139 9.04 -8.45 5.93
CA GLU A 139 9.74 -7.46 6.74
C GLU A 139 11.27 -7.46 6.57
N LEU A 140 11.81 -8.10 5.53
CA LEU A 140 13.25 -8.21 5.28
C LEU A 140 13.86 -6.91 4.74
N SER A 141 13.03 -5.92 4.42
CA SER A 141 13.43 -4.61 3.91
C SER A 141 12.54 -3.53 4.51
N SER A 142 13.16 -2.41 4.88
CA SER A 142 12.47 -1.24 5.40
C SER A 142 11.55 -0.60 4.34
N PRO A 143 10.50 0.13 4.76
CA PRO A 143 9.53 0.74 3.86
C PRO A 143 10.20 1.72 2.89
N GLN A 144 9.92 1.57 1.59
CA GLN A 144 10.42 2.47 0.57
C GLN A 144 9.29 3.39 0.08
N PHE A 145 9.25 4.60 0.62
CA PHE A 145 8.31 5.62 0.19
C PHE A 145 8.63 6.09 -1.23
N SER A 146 7.57 6.36 -2.01
CA SER A 146 7.73 7.00 -3.32
C SER A 146 8.27 8.42 -3.17
N LYS A 147 8.95 8.89 -4.23
CA LYS A 147 9.38 10.29 -4.35
C LYS A 147 8.24 11.22 -4.75
N ASP A 148 7.13 10.65 -5.21
CA ASP A 148 5.94 11.35 -5.64
C ASP A 148 5.14 11.85 -4.43
N GLN A 149 4.47 13.01 -4.56
CA GLN A 149 3.83 13.65 -3.39
C GLN A 149 2.53 12.96 -2.99
N ASN A 150 1.88 12.27 -3.93
CA ASN A 150 0.63 11.58 -3.69
C ASN A 150 0.40 10.42 -4.70
N PHE A 151 -0.68 9.67 -4.50
CA PHE A 151 -1.08 8.54 -5.35
C PHE A 151 -1.19 8.88 -6.85
N LEU A 152 -1.80 10.01 -7.22
CA LEU A 152 -1.96 10.37 -8.63
C LEU A 152 -0.62 10.70 -9.27
N ASP A 153 0.24 11.49 -8.60
CA ASP A 153 1.58 11.78 -9.10
C ASP A 153 2.37 10.49 -9.36
N TRP A 154 2.24 9.50 -8.45
CA TRP A 154 2.86 8.18 -8.60
C TRP A 154 2.28 7.39 -9.79
N TYR A 155 0.96 7.40 -9.96
CA TYR A 155 0.28 6.72 -11.06
C TYR A 155 0.57 7.36 -12.42
N GLU A 156 0.59 8.69 -12.50
CA GLU A 156 0.92 9.45 -13.70
C GLU A 156 2.38 9.23 -14.11
N ARG A 157 3.32 9.22 -13.16
CA ARG A 157 4.72 8.90 -13.46
C ARG A 157 4.86 7.50 -14.06
N TRP A 158 4.11 6.52 -13.55
CA TRP A 158 4.08 5.17 -14.14
C TRP A 158 3.57 5.21 -15.59
N LEU A 159 2.48 5.93 -15.88
CA LEU A 159 1.97 6.10 -17.24
C LEU A 159 3.00 6.78 -18.16
N ASP A 160 3.67 7.83 -17.71
CA ASP A 160 4.73 8.51 -18.48
C ASP A 160 5.90 7.58 -18.80
N GLU A 161 6.29 6.73 -17.84
CA GLU A 161 7.33 5.73 -18.02
C GLU A 161 6.92 4.62 -19.01
N ILE A 162 5.64 4.23 -19.05
CA ILE A 162 5.09 3.35 -20.09
C ILE A 162 5.11 4.03 -21.47
N ILE A 163 4.55 5.24 -21.57
CA ILE A 163 4.38 5.96 -22.84
C ILE A 163 5.75 6.29 -23.45
N SER A 164 6.73 6.64 -22.62
CA SER A 164 8.10 6.88 -23.07
C SER A 164 8.86 5.61 -23.48
N GLY A 165 8.28 4.43 -23.31
CA GLY A 165 8.89 3.14 -23.62
C GLY A 165 9.94 2.68 -22.62
N LYS A 166 10.17 3.41 -21.52
CA LYS A 166 11.16 3.05 -20.48
C LYS A 166 10.83 1.72 -19.81
N LEU A 167 9.54 1.40 -19.69
CA LEU A 167 9.07 0.15 -19.08
C LEU A 167 8.77 -0.95 -20.11
N ILE A 168 8.82 -0.63 -21.41
CA ILE A 168 8.67 -1.60 -22.50
C ILE A 168 10.03 -2.26 -22.73
N THR A 169 10.42 -3.15 -21.82
CA THR A 169 11.73 -3.85 -21.83
C THR A 169 11.54 -5.37 -21.84
N THR A 170 12.52 -6.10 -22.36
CA THR A 170 12.54 -7.58 -22.32
C THR A 170 13.03 -8.14 -20.98
N SER A 171 13.44 -7.27 -20.05
CA SER A 171 13.85 -7.57 -18.68
C SER A 171 12.90 -6.90 -17.67
N PRO A 172 12.80 -7.40 -16.43
CA PRO A 172 11.92 -6.82 -15.40
C PRO A 172 12.29 -5.34 -15.16
N SER A 173 11.34 -4.45 -15.39
CA SER A 173 11.47 -3.02 -15.09
C SER A 173 10.84 -2.75 -13.71
N TRP A 174 11.65 -2.23 -12.78
CA TRP A 174 11.22 -1.96 -11.42
C TRP A 174 10.71 -0.53 -11.30
N VAL A 175 9.40 -0.37 -11.12
CA VAL A 175 8.78 0.93 -10.85
C VAL A 175 8.88 1.20 -9.36
N GLY A 176 9.54 2.29 -8.96
CA GLY A 176 9.55 2.77 -7.57
C GLY A 176 10.73 2.35 -6.70
N TYR A 177 11.70 1.60 -7.23
CA TYR A 177 13.02 1.41 -6.59
C TYR A 177 14.11 2.14 -7.37
N PRO A 178 15.03 2.87 -6.71
CA PRO A 178 16.18 3.43 -7.42
C PRO A 178 17.00 2.30 -8.04
N LYS A 179 17.55 2.55 -9.25
CA LYS A 179 18.61 1.69 -9.77
C LYS A 179 19.77 1.76 -8.78
N LYS A 180 20.23 0.60 -8.30
CA LYS A 180 21.47 0.48 -7.53
C LYS A 180 22.64 1.08 -8.31
#